data_AF-A0A4E9FIY9-F1
#
_entry.id   AF-A0A4E9FIY9-F1
#
_cell.length_a   1.000
_cell.length_b   1.000
_cell.length_c   1.000
_cell.angle_alpha   90.00
_cell.angle_beta   90.00
_cell.angle_gamma   90.00
#
_symmetry.space_group_name_H-M   'P 1'
#
loop_
_entity.id
_entity.type
_entity.pdbx_description
1 polymer ?
#
loop_
_entity_poly.entity_id
_entity_poly.type
_entity_poly.pdbx_seq_one_letter_code
_entity_poly.pdbx_strand_id
1 'polypeptide(L)' 'MNLLTCTIIFICIGFIFGEKETDANDKIITETETNGKCEDKWKDCSQVMLYGDCFRFPHYAVRSCAKSCKKCK' A
#
# COMPACT_ATOMS: atom_id res chain seq x y z
N MET A 1 -26.25 -3.02 -29.75
CA MET A 1 -25.33 -3.29 -28.63
C MET A 1 -24.88 -4.72 -28.76
N ASN A 2 -23.70 -4.95 -29.34
CA ASN A 2 -23.23 -6.30 -29.65
C ASN A 2 -22.74 -6.97 -28.36
N LEU A 3 -23.04 -8.25 -28.18
CA LEU A 3 -22.57 -9.02 -27.02
C LEU A 3 -21.05 -8.92 -26.87
N LEU A 4 -20.33 -8.92 -28.00
CA LEU A 4 -18.88 -8.75 -28.08
C LEU A 4 -18.40 -7.38 -27.59
N THR A 5 -19.15 -6.30 -27.83
CA THR A 5 -18.79 -4.96 -27.34
C THR A 5 -19.01 -4.84 -25.83
N CYS A 6 -20.04 -5.49 -25.28
CA CYS A 6 -20.27 -5.49 -23.84
C CYS A 6 -19.14 -6.23 -23.09
N THR A 7 -18.71 -7.40 -23.56
CA THR A 7 -17.62 -8.16 -22.92
C THR A 7 -16.32 -7.37 -22.92
N ILE A 8 -15.97 -6.71 -24.03
CA ILE A 8 -14.77 -5.87 -24.10
C ILE A 8 -14.85 -4.72 -23.09
N ILE A 9 -15.99 -4.04 -22.96
CA ILE A 9 -16.16 -2.95 -21.98
C ILE A 9 -16.05 -3.47 -20.54
N PHE A 10 -16.69 -4.58 -20.19
CA PHE A 10 -16.57 -5.17 -18.85
C PHE A 10 -15.14 -5.60 -18.54
N ILE A 11 -14.44 -6.15 -19.53
CA ILE A 11 -13.03 -6.52 -19.41
C ILE A 11 -12.17 -5.25 -19.22
N CYS A 12 -12.38 -4.19 -20.01
CA CYS A 12 -11.63 -2.94 -19.86
C CYS A 12 -11.90 -2.25 -18.52
N ILE A 13 -13.16 -2.17 -18.08
CA ILE A 13 -13.53 -1.66 -16.76
C ILE A 13 -12.91 -2.56 -15.69
N GLY A 14 -13.02 -3.88 -15.81
CA GLY A 14 -12.42 -4.85 -14.89
C GLY A 14 -10.89 -4.76 -14.83
N PHE A 15 -10.20 -4.42 -15.91
CA PHE A 15 -8.75 -4.21 -15.91
C PHE A 15 -8.33 -2.84 -15.35
N ILE A 16 -9.15 -1.80 -15.50
CA ILE A 16 -8.89 -0.46 -14.94
C ILE A 16 -9.24 -0.41 -13.43
N PHE A 17 -10.30 -1.11 -13.04
CA PHE A 17 -10.78 -1.24 -11.66
C PHE A 17 -10.33 -2.54 -10.99
N GLY A 18 -9.40 -3.26 -11.64
CA GLY A 18 -8.96 -4.61 -11.30
C GLY A 18 -8.18 -4.68 -10.00
N GLU A 19 -8.78 -5.43 -9.07
CA GLU A 19 -8.21 -6.07 -7.89
C GLU A 19 -7.43 -5.16 -6.92
N LYS A 20 -8.19 -4.56 -6.00
CA LYS A 20 -7.83 -4.72 -4.59
C LYS A 20 -8.66 -5.89 -4.02
N GLU A 21 -8.18 -7.10 -4.16
CA GLU A 21 -8.64 -8.25 -3.34
C GLU A 21 -7.58 -8.43 -2.24
N THR A 22 -7.87 -7.93 -1.04
CA THR A 22 -8.36 -8.64 0.16
C THR A 22 -7.29 -9.42 0.90
N ASP A 23 -6.90 -8.87 2.06
CA ASP A 23 -6.64 -9.64 3.28
C ASP A 23 -7.39 -8.86 4.39
N ALA A 24 -8.54 -9.28 4.91
CA ALA A 24 -8.72 -10.41 5.82
C ALA A 24 -7.87 -10.34 7.12
N ASN A 25 -7.77 -9.17 7.78
CA ASN A 25 -7.61 -9.13 9.24
C ASN A 25 -7.96 -7.77 9.87
N ASP A 26 -9.17 -7.27 9.63
CA ASP A 26 -9.76 -6.22 10.46
C ASP A 26 -10.27 -6.86 11.77
N LYS A 27 -9.32 -7.18 12.67
CA LYS A 27 -9.45 -7.40 14.13
C LYS A 27 -8.28 -8.23 14.65
N ILE A 28 -7.09 -7.62 14.81
CA ILE A 28 -6.02 -8.01 15.76
C ILE A 28 -4.97 -6.86 15.78
N ILE A 29 -4.89 -6.15 16.91
CA ILE A 29 -3.87 -5.17 17.36
C ILE A 29 -3.80 -3.90 16.48
N THR A 30 -4.66 -2.90 16.68
CA THR A 30 -4.56 -1.93 17.78
C THR A 30 -3.09 -1.58 18.03
N GLU A 31 -2.63 -0.47 17.47
CA GLU A 31 -1.49 0.27 18.02
C GLU A 31 -0.14 -0.48 18.04
N THR A 32 0.54 -0.53 16.89
CA THR A 32 1.88 0.09 16.91
C THR A 32 1.71 1.57 16.62
N GLU A 33 1.05 2.26 17.56
CA GLU A 33 1.43 3.61 17.87
C GLU A 33 2.88 3.52 18.32
N THR A 34 3.80 3.72 17.38
CA THR A 34 5.10 4.25 17.75
C THR A 34 4.81 5.62 18.35
N ASN A 35 4.59 5.65 19.66
CA ASN A 35 4.63 6.83 20.50
C ASN A 35 6.10 7.31 20.58
N GLY A 36 6.68 7.51 19.41
CA GLY A 36 8.07 7.78 19.12
C GLY A 36 8.09 8.52 17.80
N LYS A 37 8.79 9.65 17.77
CA LYS A 37 8.82 10.64 16.68
C LYS A 37 8.67 9.97 15.33
N CYS A 38 7.67 10.39 14.57
CA CYS A 38 7.53 9.89 13.23
C CYS A 38 8.63 10.49 12.34
N GLU A 39 9.65 9.69 12.08
CA GLU A 39 10.82 10.09 11.34
C GLU A 39 11.37 8.93 10.54
N ASP A 40 12.17 9.27 9.53
CA ASP A 40 12.97 8.30 8.82
C ASP A 40 14.23 8.01 9.65
N LYS A 41 14.32 6.79 10.18
CA LYS A 41 15.44 6.34 11.01
C LYS A 41 16.66 5.99 10.17
N TRP A 42 16.46 5.66 8.89
CA TRP A 42 17.51 5.19 7.98
C TRP A 42 17.77 6.21 6.86
N LYS A 43 19.00 6.27 6.37
CA LYS A 43 19.40 7.21 5.30
C LYS A 43 18.80 6.83 3.94
N ASP A 44 18.56 5.54 3.72
CA ASP A 44 18.05 5.02 2.45
C ASP A 44 16.52 4.95 2.38
N CYS A 45 15.81 5.65 3.27
CA CYS A 45 14.34 5.64 3.26
C CYS A 45 13.72 6.16 1.95
N SER A 46 14.44 7.03 1.22
CA SER A 46 14.05 7.41 -0.13
C SER A 46 14.12 6.24 -1.12
N GLN A 47 15.08 5.33 -0.96
CA GLN A 47 15.17 4.11 -1.77
C GLN A 47 14.08 3.11 -1.39
N VAL A 48 13.82 2.93 -0.09
CA VAL A 48 12.71 2.10 0.43
C VAL A 48 11.36 2.55 -0.18
N MET A 49 11.13 3.86 -0.24
CA MET A 49 9.96 4.42 -0.93
C MET A 49 9.99 4.13 -2.44
N LEU A 50 11.13 4.38 -3.09
CA LEU A 50 11.28 4.23 -4.55
C LEU A 50 11.09 2.78 -5.02
N TYR A 51 11.60 1.80 -4.27
CA TYR A 51 11.44 0.38 -4.56
C TYR A 51 10.05 -0.17 -4.23
N GLY A 52 9.21 0.62 -3.56
CA GLY A 52 7.86 0.20 -3.17
C GLY A 52 7.84 -0.69 -1.92
N ASP A 53 8.91 -0.70 -1.12
CA ASP A 53 9.00 -1.51 0.11
C ASP A 53 7.96 -1.11 1.16
N CYS A 54 7.46 0.13 1.10
CA CYS A 54 6.32 0.56 1.91
C CYS A 54 5.07 -0.31 1.70
N PHE A 55 4.92 -0.91 0.51
CA PHE A 55 3.83 -1.83 0.17
C PHE A 55 4.26 -3.29 0.28
N ARG A 56 5.48 -3.62 -0.17
CA ARG A 56 5.99 -5.00 -0.17
C ARG A 56 6.34 -5.48 1.25
N PHE A 57 6.87 -4.60 2.10
CA PHE A 57 7.35 -4.91 3.45
C PHE A 57 6.86 -3.86 4.48
N PRO A 58 5.54 -3.72 4.69
CA PRO A 58 4.97 -2.62 5.46
C PRO A 58 5.49 -2.58 6.90
N HIS A 59 5.63 -3.73 7.57
CA HIS A 59 6.14 -3.77 8.94
C HIS A 59 7.57 -3.22 9.07
N TYR A 60 8.44 -3.54 8.12
CA TYR A 60 9.83 -3.10 8.11
C TYR A 60 9.93 -1.62 7.71
N ALA A 61 9.25 -1.25 6.64
CA ALA A 61 9.32 0.08 6.05
C ALA A 61 8.66 1.12 6.96
N VAL A 62 7.53 0.81 7.60
CA VAL A 62 6.88 1.73 8.53
C VAL A 62 7.68 1.91 9.83
N ARG A 63 8.32 0.85 10.33
CA ARG A 63 9.15 0.95 11.55
C ARG A 63 10.40 1.81 11.35
N SER A 64 10.97 1.78 10.15
CA SER A 64 12.27 2.40 9.83
C SER A 64 12.14 3.70 9.05
N CYS A 65 11.15 3.80 8.17
CA CYS A 65 10.98 4.84 7.17
C CYS A 65 9.55 5.37 7.16
N ALA A 66 9.01 5.62 8.36
CA ALA A 66 7.61 6.00 8.55
C ALA A 66 7.22 7.25 7.75
N LYS A 67 8.13 8.24 7.69
CA LYS A 67 7.90 9.51 6.99
C LYS A 67 7.97 9.33 5.48
N SER A 68 8.99 8.65 4.97
CA SER A 68 9.13 8.30 3.54
C SER A 68 7.97 7.44 3.05
N CYS A 69 7.47 6.53 3.88
CA CYS A 69 6.27 5.73 3.61
C CYS A 69 4.95 6.48 3.83
N LYS A 70 4.99 7.80 4.07
CA LYS A 70 3.83 8.68 4.26
C LYS A 70 2.85 8.19 5.33
N LYS A 71 3.37 7.56 6.39
CA LYS A 71 2.56 7.12 7.54
C LYS A 71 2.33 8.20 8.58
N CYS A 72 2.99 9.36 8.42
CA CYS A 72 2.79 10.53 9.25
C CYS A 72 3.00 11.82 8.45
N LYS A 73 2.65 12.95 9.08
CA LYS A 73 2.77 14.31 8.54
C LYS A 73 3.99 15.01 9.13
#